data_AF-A0A962IMD2-F1
#
_entry.id   AF-A0A962IMD2-F1
#
_cell.length_a   1.000
_cell.length_b   1.000
_cell.length_c   1.000
_cell.angle_alpha   90.00
_cell.angle_beta   90.00
_cell.angle_gamma   90.00
#
_symmetry.space_group_name_H-M   'P 1'
#
loop_
_entity.id
_entity.type
_entity.pdbx_description
1 polymer ?
#
loop_
_entity_poly.entity_id
_entity_poly.type
_entity_poly.pdbx_seq_one_letter_code
_entity_poly.pdbx_strand_id
1 'polypeptide(L)'
;RPEDVFGGPSGQCDNPKGLPTFYLISKSGAQDSRDEGFIQATGQPLIDVNGNWTLFERRMNPREQQYVEGHGLNSYSGQQSFVESKQVVAFPPGDASRTDGEPGAIEIKAAWRIIDASQASRYFSIQALIDVQGAYVRDGNPLCAEVTLGLVGLHIIQANILQGALLPQFIWSSFEHVDNAPFAAQACAAEDNNCYQTIANSQCPAASSASDASFYQSACAALPVNTPPKLNGQDSAFIWERQPPYAGAYLTTPQGAACSAGDANCCGTQVSHCWAVYDLTQQLNASWQTQLKAIDSVFANYYLIGTNWGATIEPELGKFNDASVPAFMANGTMETYVQAG
;
A
#
# COMPACT_ATOMS: atom_id res chain seq x y z
N ARG A 1 5.09 9.19 -13.41
CA ARG A 1 5.09 8.76 -12.00
C ARG A 1 5.37 9.98 -11.14
N PRO A 2 5.02 10.02 -9.84
CA PRO A 2 5.34 11.14 -8.98
C PRO A 2 6.84 11.49 -9.02
N GLU A 3 7.73 10.51 -9.16
CA GLU A 3 9.18 10.73 -9.25
C GLU A 3 9.58 11.48 -10.53
N ASP A 4 8.80 11.35 -11.61
CA ASP A 4 9.01 12.12 -12.86
C ASP A 4 8.58 13.59 -12.70
N VAL A 5 7.70 13.88 -11.74
CA VAL A 5 7.09 15.20 -11.50
C VAL A 5 7.77 15.95 -10.37
N PHE A 6 8.09 15.25 -9.29
CA PHE A 6 8.63 15.78 -8.05
C PHE A 6 10.12 15.45 -7.88
N GLY A 7 10.71 14.57 -8.69
CA GLY A 7 12.08 14.08 -8.49
C GLY A 7 12.20 13.18 -7.24
N GLY A 8 13.33 12.48 -7.13
CA GLY A 8 13.67 11.68 -5.96
C GLY A 8 15.11 11.17 -6.07
N PRO A 9 15.82 10.94 -4.96
CA PRO A 9 17.20 10.48 -5.02
C PRO A 9 17.26 8.97 -5.35
N SER A 10 18.15 8.58 -6.26
CA SER A 10 18.33 7.20 -6.74
C SER A 10 19.67 6.60 -6.29
N GLY A 11 19.76 5.27 -6.19
CA GLY A 11 21.03 4.55 -5.97
C GLY A 11 21.86 4.39 -7.25
N GLN A 12 21.34 4.86 -8.39
CA GLN A 12 22.01 4.93 -9.70
C GLN A 12 22.31 3.57 -10.32
N CYS A 13 21.38 2.62 -10.17
CA CYS A 13 21.48 1.33 -10.83
C CYS A 13 21.42 1.43 -12.36
N ASP A 14 22.29 0.69 -13.05
CA ASP A 14 22.17 0.51 -14.50
C ASP A 14 20.90 -0.28 -14.82
N ASN A 15 20.13 0.17 -15.81
CA ASN A 15 18.86 -0.44 -16.21
C ASN A 15 18.80 -0.64 -17.74
N PRO A 16 19.68 -1.49 -18.31
CA PRO A 16 19.76 -1.69 -19.75
C PRO A 16 18.50 -2.36 -20.34
N LYS A 17 17.71 -3.02 -19.50
CA LYS A 17 16.45 -3.69 -19.88
C LYS A 17 15.23 -2.76 -19.84
N GLY A 18 15.38 -1.52 -19.36
CA GLY A 18 14.27 -0.57 -19.23
C GLY A 18 13.15 -1.06 -18.31
N LEU A 19 13.49 -1.82 -17.26
CA LEU A 19 12.50 -2.32 -16.30
C LEU A 19 11.87 -1.16 -15.51
N PRO A 20 10.62 -1.30 -15.04
CA PRO A 20 10.10 -0.46 -13.97
C PRO A 20 11.05 -0.44 -12.76
N THR A 21 11.64 0.73 -12.46
CA THR A 21 12.51 0.90 -11.29
C THR A 21 11.73 1.34 -10.06
N PHE A 22 12.00 0.70 -8.93
CA PHE A 22 11.56 1.10 -7.59
C PHE A 22 12.75 1.70 -6.84
N TYR A 23 12.71 3.03 -6.63
CA TYR A 23 13.75 3.74 -5.90
C TYR A 23 13.47 3.69 -4.40
N LEU A 24 14.40 3.12 -3.62
CA LEU A 24 14.21 2.87 -2.21
C LEU A 24 15.29 3.58 -1.39
N ILE A 25 14.84 4.43 -0.49
CA ILE A 25 15.72 5.18 0.39
C ILE A 25 15.05 5.28 1.77
N SER A 26 15.83 5.31 2.85
CA SER A 26 15.28 5.42 4.21
C SER A 26 15.35 6.86 4.71
N LYS A 27 14.23 7.47 5.10
CA LYS A 27 14.29 8.78 5.78
C LYS A 27 14.08 8.70 7.27
N SER A 28 15.20 8.80 7.98
CA SER A 28 15.31 9.52 9.24
C SER A 28 16.48 10.52 9.15
N GLY A 29 16.29 11.63 8.45
CA GLY A 29 17.30 12.69 8.35
C GLY A 29 16.84 13.88 7.49
N ALA A 30 16.94 15.08 8.04
CA ALA A 30 16.41 16.33 7.49
C ALA A 30 16.79 16.59 6.01
N GLN A 31 15.86 17.24 5.30
CA GLN A 31 15.86 17.60 3.88
C GLN A 31 15.40 16.50 2.93
N ASP A 32 14.07 16.32 2.85
CA ASP A 32 13.28 16.12 1.62
C ASP A 32 12.17 15.05 1.81
N SER A 33 10.89 15.39 1.89
CA SER A 33 9.83 14.43 2.23
C SER A 33 9.35 13.58 1.03
N ARG A 34 10.24 13.17 0.12
CA ARG A 34 9.89 12.59 -1.19
C ARG A 34 9.96 11.06 -1.31
N ASP A 35 10.24 10.35 -0.22
CA ASP A 35 10.55 8.92 -0.29
C ASP A 35 9.45 8.04 0.30
N GLU A 36 8.67 7.44 -0.58
CA GLU A 36 7.50 6.63 -0.21
C GLU A 36 7.57 5.19 -0.71
N GLY A 37 8.59 4.81 -1.48
CA GLY A 37 8.69 3.49 -2.13
C GLY A 37 8.77 2.30 -1.16
N PHE A 38 8.94 2.57 0.13
CA PHE A 38 9.09 1.59 1.21
C PHE A 38 8.09 1.82 2.36
N ILE A 39 7.21 2.84 2.28
CA ILE A 39 6.46 3.38 3.41
C ILE A 39 4.94 3.25 3.22
N GLN A 40 4.25 2.73 4.25
CA GLN A 40 2.77 2.69 4.35
C GLN A 40 2.14 4.07 4.61
N ALA A 41 0.82 4.15 4.84
CA ALA A 41 0.16 5.38 5.27
C ALA A 41 0.76 5.98 6.57
N THR A 42 1.39 5.16 7.42
CA THR A 42 1.82 5.53 8.78
C THR A 42 3.33 5.73 8.96
N GLY A 43 4.13 5.57 7.89
CA GLY A 43 5.58 5.79 7.98
C GLY A 43 6.44 4.55 8.23
N GLN A 44 5.85 3.39 8.56
CA GLN A 44 6.59 2.16 8.88
C GLN A 44 6.58 1.15 7.72
N PRO A 45 7.60 0.27 7.63
CA PRO A 45 7.68 -0.75 6.60
C PRO A 45 6.94 -2.04 6.96
N LEU A 46 6.61 -2.83 5.94
CA LEU A 46 5.96 -4.13 6.06
C LEU A 46 6.86 -5.25 5.55
N ILE A 47 6.94 -6.35 6.30
CA ILE A 47 7.75 -7.51 5.96
C ILE A 47 6.85 -8.71 5.67
N ASP A 48 7.02 -9.32 4.50
CA ASP A 48 6.27 -10.51 4.09
C ASP A 48 6.74 -11.79 4.82
N VAL A 49 6.04 -12.90 4.59
CA VAL A 49 6.39 -14.19 5.18
C VAL A 49 7.72 -14.77 4.69
N ASN A 50 8.24 -14.31 3.55
CA ASN A 50 9.55 -14.70 3.04
C ASN A 50 10.67 -13.83 3.62
N GLY A 51 10.34 -12.85 4.45
CA GLY A 51 11.27 -11.91 5.07
C GLY A 51 11.74 -10.79 4.15
N ASN A 52 11.03 -10.54 3.05
CA ASN A 52 11.31 -9.42 2.17
C ASN A 52 10.46 -8.21 2.53
N TRP A 53 11.03 -7.04 2.22
CA TRP A 53 10.33 -5.78 2.27
C TRP A 53 9.18 -5.76 1.26
N THR A 54 8.02 -5.28 1.70
CA THR A 54 6.93 -4.87 0.80
C THR A 54 7.32 -3.56 0.14
N LEU A 55 7.14 -3.48 -1.18
CA LEU A 55 7.43 -2.29 -1.95
C LEU A 55 6.15 -1.52 -2.23
N PHE A 56 6.22 -0.20 -2.22
CA PHE A 56 5.10 0.67 -2.51
C PHE A 56 5.37 1.51 -3.75
N GLU A 57 4.34 1.80 -4.50
CA GLU A 57 4.40 2.66 -5.67
C GLU A 57 3.20 3.59 -5.69
N ARG A 58 3.40 4.80 -6.22
CA ARG A 58 2.29 5.68 -6.60
C ARG A 58 2.34 5.97 -8.08
N ARG A 59 1.18 6.08 -8.71
CA ARG A 59 1.06 6.49 -10.10
C ARG A 59 -0.09 7.47 -10.26
N MET A 60 0.16 8.53 -11.00
CA MET A 60 -0.86 9.45 -11.46
C MET A 60 -1.07 9.25 -12.96
N ASN A 61 -2.29 9.46 -13.43
CA ASN A 61 -2.56 9.48 -14.86
C ASN A 61 -2.09 10.82 -15.49
N PRO A 62 -1.96 10.91 -16.83
CA PRO A 62 -1.50 12.12 -17.49
C PRO A 62 -2.34 13.36 -17.18
N ARG A 63 -3.64 13.18 -16.88
CA ARG A 63 -4.58 14.27 -16.61
C ARG A 63 -4.30 14.93 -15.26
N GLU A 64 -4.04 14.13 -14.24
CA GLU A 64 -3.57 14.62 -12.94
C GLU A 64 -2.18 15.26 -13.06
N GLN A 65 -1.24 14.59 -13.73
CA GLN A 65 0.11 15.11 -13.93
C GLN A 65 0.11 16.50 -14.57
N GLN A 66 -0.62 16.68 -15.67
CA GLN A 66 -0.74 17.96 -16.36
C GLN A 66 -1.36 19.04 -15.47
N TYR A 67 -2.32 18.68 -14.61
CA TYR A 67 -2.89 19.62 -13.66
C TYR A 67 -1.84 20.07 -12.63
N VAL A 68 -1.09 19.14 -12.05
CA VAL A 68 -0.03 19.45 -11.07
C VAL A 68 1.03 20.36 -11.67
N GLU A 69 1.57 20.00 -12.84
CA GLU A 69 2.61 20.75 -13.53
C GLU A 69 2.10 22.12 -14.01
N GLY A 70 0.91 22.15 -14.62
CA GLY A 70 0.31 23.36 -15.18
C GLY A 70 -0.02 24.43 -14.13
N HIS A 71 -0.20 24.04 -12.87
CA HIS A 71 -0.45 24.95 -11.74
C HIS A 71 0.78 25.15 -10.84
N GLY A 72 1.95 24.62 -11.20
CA GLY A 72 3.17 24.73 -10.40
C GLY A 72 3.14 24.02 -9.04
N LEU A 73 2.21 23.07 -8.87
CA LEU A 73 2.00 22.35 -7.60
C LEU A 73 3.12 21.33 -7.31
N ASN A 74 4.04 21.12 -8.25
CA ASN A 74 5.22 20.28 -8.08
C ASN A 74 6.42 20.95 -7.39
N SER A 75 6.26 22.18 -6.91
CA SER A 75 7.32 22.90 -6.19
C SER A 75 6.77 23.67 -5.00
N TYR A 76 7.57 23.81 -3.94
CA TYR A 76 7.16 24.61 -2.76
C TYR A 76 6.83 26.06 -3.14
N SER A 77 7.65 26.70 -3.98
CA SER A 77 7.41 28.07 -4.43
C SER A 77 6.14 28.21 -5.27
N GLY A 78 5.83 27.22 -6.11
CA GLY A 78 4.61 27.22 -6.92
C GLY A 78 3.37 26.95 -6.07
N GLN A 79 3.43 26.03 -5.12
CA GLN A 79 2.39 25.81 -4.11
C GLN A 79 2.13 27.09 -3.29
N GLN A 80 3.19 27.77 -2.83
CA GLN A 80 3.08 29.04 -2.13
C GLN A 80 2.37 30.09 -3.00
N SER A 81 2.79 30.23 -4.26
CA SER A 81 2.17 31.17 -5.21
C SER A 81 0.69 30.86 -5.47
N PHE A 82 0.33 29.57 -5.54
CA PHE A 82 -1.04 29.10 -5.73
C PHE A 82 -1.94 29.48 -4.54
N VAL A 83 -1.44 29.27 -3.32
CA VAL A 83 -2.13 29.64 -2.06
C VAL A 83 -2.26 31.17 -1.93
N GLU A 84 -1.19 31.92 -2.19
CA GLU A 84 -1.20 33.39 -2.17
C GLU A 84 -2.19 33.99 -3.18
N SER A 85 -2.36 33.32 -4.32
CA SER A 85 -3.34 33.64 -5.35
C SER A 85 -4.78 33.21 -4.99
N LYS A 86 -4.99 32.61 -3.80
CA LYS A 86 -6.28 32.11 -3.31
C LYS A 86 -6.95 31.11 -4.25
N GLN A 87 -6.16 30.37 -5.01
CA GLN A 87 -6.69 29.27 -5.83
C GLN A 87 -7.01 28.07 -4.94
N VAL A 88 -7.95 27.24 -5.39
CA VAL A 88 -8.35 26.00 -4.73
C VAL A 88 -7.95 24.83 -5.62
N VAL A 89 -7.40 23.77 -5.03
CA VAL A 89 -7.07 22.55 -5.77
C VAL A 89 -8.37 21.92 -6.26
N ALA A 90 -8.53 21.84 -7.58
CA ALA A 90 -9.70 21.29 -8.24
C ALA A 90 -9.24 20.41 -9.41
N PHE A 91 -8.85 19.17 -9.08
CA PHE A 91 -8.45 18.21 -10.10
C PHE A 91 -9.57 17.97 -11.11
N PRO A 92 -9.23 17.81 -12.40
CA PRO A 92 -10.22 17.73 -13.46
C PRO A 92 -11.01 16.41 -13.35
N PRO A 93 -12.35 16.44 -13.22
CA PRO A 93 -13.16 15.22 -13.24
C PRO A 93 -13.17 14.61 -14.64
N GLY A 94 -13.71 13.39 -14.77
CA GLY A 94 -13.88 12.75 -16.08
C GLY A 94 -14.80 13.52 -17.03
N ASP A 95 -15.01 12.98 -18.23
CA ASP A 95 -15.98 13.53 -19.19
C ASP A 95 -16.83 12.41 -19.79
N ALA A 96 -18.10 12.32 -19.36
CA ALA A 96 -19.05 11.33 -19.85
C ALA A 96 -19.72 11.70 -21.18
N SER A 97 -19.43 12.87 -21.76
CA SER A 97 -19.90 13.22 -23.10
C SER A 97 -19.11 12.51 -24.22
N ARG A 98 -17.99 11.87 -23.86
CA ARG A 98 -17.12 11.14 -24.77
C ARG A 98 -17.47 9.66 -24.85
N THR A 99 -17.52 9.12 -26.06
CA THR A 99 -17.90 7.71 -26.32
C THR A 99 -16.88 6.69 -25.85
N ASP A 100 -15.64 7.11 -25.60
CA ASP A 100 -14.55 6.33 -24.99
C ASP A 100 -14.37 6.61 -23.49
N GLY A 101 -15.07 7.63 -22.96
CA GLY A 101 -14.96 8.12 -21.59
C GLY A 101 -13.55 8.64 -21.28
N GLU A 102 -13.34 9.96 -21.23
CA GLU A 102 -12.07 10.42 -20.65
C GLU A 102 -12.13 10.30 -19.13
N PRO A 103 -11.23 9.52 -18.49
CA PRO A 103 -11.19 9.44 -17.04
C PRO A 103 -10.80 10.79 -16.45
N GLY A 104 -11.24 11.06 -15.22
CA GLY A 104 -10.77 12.22 -14.46
C GLY A 104 -9.31 12.04 -14.03
N ALA A 105 -8.82 12.96 -13.20
CA ALA A 105 -7.57 12.73 -12.48
C ALA A 105 -7.66 11.39 -11.72
N ILE A 106 -6.61 10.56 -11.85
CA ILE A 106 -6.53 9.26 -11.19
C ILE A 106 -5.17 9.15 -10.52
N GLU A 107 -5.18 8.92 -9.20
CA GLU A 107 -4.01 8.50 -8.44
C GLU A 107 -4.20 7.03 -8.02
N ILE A 108 -3.11 6.27 -8.10
CA ILE A 108 -3.03 4.87 -7.68
C ILE A 108 -1.93 4.78 -6.63
N LYS A 109 -2.19 4.07 -5.53
CA LYS A 109 -1.16 3.55 -4.62
C LYS A 109 -1.17 2.04 -4.69
N ALA A 110 -0.02 1.42 -4.92
CA ALA A 110 0.11 -0.02 -5.04
C ALA A 110 1.12 -0.56 -4.02
N ALA A 111 0.83 -1.73 -3.47
CA ALA A 111 1.74 -2.50 -2.64
C ALA A 111 2.13 -3.80 -3.38
N TRP A 112 3.41 -4.13 -3.32
CA TRP A 112 4.01 -5.21 -4.08
C TRP A 112 4.86 -6.11 -3.18
N ARG A 113 4.79 -7.42 -3.42
CA ARG A 113 5.65 -8.41 -2.78
C ARG A 113 6.64 -8.97 -3.78
N ILE A 114 7.86 -9.28 -3.34
CA ILE A 114 8.79 -10.10 -4.14
C ILE A 114 8.23 -11.52 -4.16
N ILE A 115 7.98 -12.06 -5.36
CA ILE A 115 7.42 -13.40 -5.55
C ILE A 115 8.38 -14.28 -6.34
N ASP A 116 8.31 -15.58 -6.09
CA ASP A 116 8.96 -16.56 -6.96
C ASP A 116 8.22 -16.63 -8.31
N ALA A 117 8.97 -16.92 -9.38
CA ALA A 117 8.39 -17.10 -10.71
C ALA A 117 7.30 -18.19 -10.74
N SER A 118 7.38 -19.19 -9.85
CA SER A 118 6.36 -20.24 -9.70
C SER A 118 5.01 -19.71 -9.18
N GLN A 119 5.01 -18.54 -8.52
CA GLN A 119 3.81 -17.89 -7.99
C GLN A 119 3.20 -16.90 -9.00
N ALA A 120 3.89 -16.56 -10.10
CA ALA A 120 3.49 -15.50 -11.01
C ALA A 120 2.09 -15.68 -11.63
N SER A 121 1.59 -16.91 -11.76
CA SER A 121 0.24 -17.20 -12.25
C SER A 121 -0.88 -16.84 -11.26
N ARG A 122 -0.55 -16.63 -9.98
CA ARG A 122 -1.50 -16.21 -8.95
C ARG A 122 -1.66 -14.69 -8.89
N TYR A 123 -0.61 -13.96 -9.20
CA TYR A 123 -0.54 -12.51 -9.00
C TYR A 123 -0.53 -11.76 -10.34
N PHE A 124 -1.09 -10.56 -10.37
CA PHE A 124 -0.66 -9.58 -11.37
C PHE A 124 0.82 -9.28 -11.11
N SER A 125 1.68 -9.68 -12.04
CA SER A 125 3.12 -9.67 -11.83
C SER A 125 3.88 -8.87 -12.88
N ILE A 126 4.98 -8.25 -12.43
CA ILE A 126 5.90 -7.47 -13.27
C ILE A 126 7.34 -7.86 -12.95
N GLN A 127 8.21 -7.76 -13.95
CA GLN A 127 9.65 -7.67 -13.70
C GLN A 127 9.99 -6.23 -13.32
N ALA A 128 10.82 -6.05 -12.30
CA ALA A 128 11.20 -4.74 -11.79
C ALA A 128 12.68 -4.70 -11.38
N LEU A 129 13.24 -3.49 -11.35
CA LEU A 129 14.56 -3.22 -10.77
C LEU A 129 14.36 -2.52 -9.43
N ILE A 130 14.84 -3.12 -8.34
CA ILE A 130 15.01 -2.46 -7.05
C ILE A 130 16.32 -1.69 -7.09
N ASP A 131 16.26 -0.38 -6.85
CA ASP A 131 17.40 0.52 -6.77
C ASP A 131 17.47 1.15 -5.36
N VAL A 132 18.37 0.64 -4.53
CA VAL A 132 18.58 1.11 -3.15
C VAL A 132 19.90 1.86 -3.03
N GLN A 133 19.88 3.06 -2.47
CA GLN A 133 21.11 3.78 -2.16
C GLN A 133 21.95 3.05 -1.12
N GLY A 134 23.28 3.11 -1.29
CA GLY A 134 24.21 2.38 -0.42
C GLY A 134 24.14 2.75 1.06
N ALA A 135 23.76 3.99 1.39
CA ALA A 135 23.52 4.42 2.77
C ALA A 135 22.44 3.60 3.50
N TYR A 136 21.58 2.89 2.76
CA TYR A 136 20.51 2.05 3.26
C TYR A 136 20.72 0.57 2.95
N VAL A 137 21.96 0.18 2.64
CA VAL A 137 22.37 -1.21 2.45
C VAL A 137 23.43 -1.53 3.49
N ARG A 138 23.39 -2.73 4.08
CA ARG A 138 24.20 -3.09 5.26
C ARG A 138 25.72 -2.89 5.08
N ASP A 139 26.23 -3.00 3.86
CA ASP A 139 27.66 -2.83 3.56
C ASP A 139 28.03 -1.43 3.02
N GLY A 140 27.06 -0.51 2.93
CA GLY A 140 27.27 0.87 2.48
C GLY A 140 27.26 1.09 0.96
N ASN A 141 27.16 0.05 0.12
CA ASN A 141 27.18 0.19 -1.35
C ASN A 141 25.78 0.04 -1.96
N PRO A 142 25.45 0.72 -3.07
CA PRO A 142 24.13 0.59 -3.71
C PRO A 142 23.73 -0.86 -4.00
N LEU A 143 22.43 -1.15 -3.89
CA LEU A 143 21.85 -2.47 -4.22
C LEU A 143 20.97 -2.33 -5.46
N CYS A 144 21.32 -3.11 -6.49
CA CYS A 144 20.57 -3.26 -7.72
C CYS A 144 20.08 -4.70 -7.82
N ALA A 145 18.76 -4.91 -7.76
CA ALA A 145 18.19 -6.25 -7.82
C ALA A 145 17.04 -6.32 -8.83
N GLU A 146 17.21 -7.14 -9.86
CA GLU A 146 16.09 -7.52 -10.73
C GLU A 146 15.24 -8.57 -10.04
N VAL A 147 13.94 -8.30 -9.88
CA VAL A 147 13.01 -9.15 -9.15
C VAL A 147 11.69 -9.30 -9.90
N THR A 148 10.94 -10.36 -9.58
CA THR A 148 9.52 -10.46 -9.95
C THR A 148 8.68 -9.96 -8.80
N LEU A 149 7.82 -8.99 -9.07
CA LEU A 149 6.89 -8.42 -8.10
C LEU A 149 5.47 -8.92 -8.37
N GLY A 150 4.75 -9.28 -7.33
CA GLY A 150 3.31 -9.55 -7.36
C GLY A 150 2.54 -8.45 -6.65
N LEU A 151 1.49 -7.94 -7.29
CA LEU A 151 0.60 -6.95 -6.68
C LEU A 151 -0.13 -7.57 -5.50
N VAL A 152 -0.06 -6.95 -4.32
CA VAL A 152 -0.73 -7.43 -3.09
C VAL A 152 -1.77 -6.44 -2.58
N GLY A 153 -1.63 -5.15 -2.84
CA GLY A 153 -2.63 -4.15 -2.46
C GLY A 153 -2.73 -3.02 -3.47
N LEU A 154 -3.91 -2.43 -3.60
CA LEU A 154 -4.17 -1.34 -4.54
C LEU A 154 -5.20 -0.36 -4.00
N HIS A 155 -4.88 0.92 -3.98
CA HIS A 155 -5.84 2.01 -3.88
C HIS A 155 -5.96 2.68 -5.24
N ILE A 156 -7.18 2.98 -5.65
CA ILE A 156 -7.50 3.78 -6.83
C ILE A 156 -8.35 4.95 -6.38
N ILE A 157 -7.86 6.16 -6.60
CA ILE A 157 -8.57 7.40 -6.32
C ILE A 157 -8.87 8.06 -7.66
N GLN A 158 -10.13 8.39 -7.93
CA GLN A 158 -10.54 8.98 -9.20
C GLN A 158 -11.45 10.19 -8.96
N ALA A 159 -11.13 11.31 -9.63
CA ALA A 159 -12.01 12.48 -9.70
C ALA A 159 -13.19 12.18 -10.64
N ASN A 160 -14.41 12.15 -10.09
CA ASN A 160 -15.60 11.80 -10.86
C ASN A 160 -16.48 13.00 -11.19
N ILE A 161 -17.26 12.87 -12.27
CA ILE A 161 -18.32 13.83 -12.60
C ILE A 161 -19.56 13.58 -11.76
N LEU A 162 -20.44 14.58 -11.71
CA LEU A 162 -21.80 14.37 -11.25
C LEU A 162 -22.50 13.33 -12.15
N GLN A 163 -22.87 12.18 -11.58
CA GLN A 163 -23.69 11.17 -12.27
C GLN A 163 -24.78 10.67 -11.31
N GLY A 164 -26.01 11.16 -11.50
CA GLY A 164 -27.11 10.85 -10.59
C GLY A 164 -26.86 11.38 -9.17
N ALA A 165 -26.79 10.48 -8.18
CA ALA A 165 -26.51 10.81 -6.78
C ALA A 165 -25.01 10.93 -6.45
N LEU A 166 -24.12 10.59 -7.39
CA LEU A 166 -22.67 10.74 -7.21
C LEU A 166 -22.31 12.24 -7.28
N LEU A 167 -21.77 12.77 -6.18
CA LEU A 167 -21.23 14.13 -6.13
C LEU A 167 -19.91 14.21 -6.92
N PRO A 168 -19.54 15.39 -7.46
CA PRO A 168 -18.27 15.60 -8.15
C PRO A 168 -17.11 15.63 -7.15
N GLN A 169 -16.79 14.45 -6.62
CA GLN A 169 -15.79 14.22 -5.59
C GLN A 169 -14.87 13.07 -6.00
N PHE A 170 -13.78 12.92 -5.27
CA PHE A 170 -12.93 11.75 -5.39
C PHE A 170 -13.66 10.51 -4.87
N ILE A 171 -13.62 9.45 -5.67
CA ILE A 171 -14.00 8.10 -5.23
C ILE A 171 -12.72 7.34 -4.98
N TRP A 172 -12.60 6.75 -3.80
CA TRP A 172 -11.47 5.92 -3.39
C TRP A 172 -11.91 4.46 -3.37
N SER A 173 -11.20 3.56 -4.03
CA SER A 173 -11.46 2.12 -3.96
C SER A 173 -10.21 1.35 -3.54
N SER A 174 -10.37 0.41 -2.61
CA SER A 174 -9.28 -0.38 -2.03
C SER A 174 -9.43 -1.85 -2.39
N PHE A 175 -8.38 -2.46 -2.95
CA PHE A 175 -8.34 -3.86 -3.35
C PHE A 175 -7.15 -4.59 -2.72
N GLU A 176 -7.33 -5.89 -2.52
CA GLU A 176 -6.29 -6.77 -1.99
C GLU A 176 -6.26 -8.11 -2.70
N HIS A 177 -5.11 -8.77 -2.67
CA HIS A 177 -4.99 -10.16 -3.05
C HIS A 177 -5.57 -11.07 -1.94
N VAL A 178 -6.30 -12.12 -2.32
CA VAL A 178 -6.98 -13.03 -1.37
C VAL A 178 -6.03 -13.75 -0.43
N ASP A 179 -4.77 -13.95 -0.85
CA ASP A 179 -3.74 -14.62 -0.06
C ASP A 179 -2.95 -13.64 0.81
N ASN A 180 -3.42 -12.41 1.08
CA ASN A 180 -2.67 -11.42 1.88
C ASN A 180 -2.61 -11.78 3.36
N ALA A 181 -3.76 -11.86 4.01
CA ALA A 181 -3.91 -12.04 5.44
C ALA A 181 -5.30 -12.60 5.76
N PRO A 182 -5.46 -13.32 6.90
CA PRO A 182 -6.76 -13.74 7.39
C PRO A 182 -7.54 -12.58 8.03
N PHE A 183 -8.86 -12.72 8.09
CA PHE A 183 -9.69 -11.89 8.96
C PHE A 183 -9.46 -12.22 10.44
N ALA A 184 -9.63 -11.22 11.30
CA ALA A 184 -9.62 -11.39 12.75
C ALA A 184 -10.71 -12.38 13.20
N ALA A 185 -10.44 -13.11 14.29
CA ALA A 185 -11.41 -14.04 14.87
C ALA A 185 -12.73 -13.36 15.27
N GLN A 186 -12.65 -12.08 15.62
CA GLN A 186 -13.75 -11.19 15.98
C GLN A 186 -13.63 -9.91 15.15
N ALA A 187 -13.63 -10.05 13.82
CA ALA A 187 -13.63 -8.89 12.94
C ALA A 187 -14.87 -8.02 13.18
N CYS A 188 -14.68 -6.71 13.20
CA CYS A 188 -15.74 -5.73 13.28
C CYS A 188 -16.68 -5.84 12.08
N ALA A 189 -17.99 -5.69 12.32
CA ALA A 189 -18.93 -5.50 11.23
C ALA A 189 -18.60 -4.21 10.49
N ALA A 190 -18.70 -4.23 9.15
CA ALA A 190 -18.28 -3.12 8.32
C ALA A 190 -19.10 -1.84 8.57
N GLU A 191 -20.34 -1.99 9.04
CA GLU A 191 -21.28 -0.94 9.38
C GLU A 191 -21.12 -0.39 10.82
N ASP A 192 -20.32 -1.02 11.67
CA ASP A 192 -20.16 -0.60 13.07
C ASP A 192 -19.08 0.49 13.22
N ASN A 193 -19.49 1.74 13.05
CA ASN A 193 -18.62 2.91 13.20
C ASN A 193 -18.04 3.11 14.62
N ASN A 194 -18.41 2.31 15.62
CA ASN A 194 -17.85 2.40 16.97
C ASN A 194 -16.92 1.24 17.33
N CYS A 195 -16.84 0.20 16.49
CA CYS A 195 -16.07 -1.00 16.81
C CYS A 195 -14.58 -0.73 17.00
N TYR A 196 -14.04 0.31 16.35
CA TYR A 196 -12.66 0.77 16.51
C TYR A 196 -12.27 1.03 17.99
N GLN A 197 -13.23 1.44 18.83
CA GLN A 197 -13.01 1.68 20.26
C GLN A 197 -12.65 0.40 21.03
N THR A 198 -12.95 -0.76 20.46
CA THR A 198 -12.67 -2.08 21.03
C THR A 198 -11.35 -2.69 20.53
N ILE A 199 -10.78 -2.14 19.46
CA ILE A 199 -9.52 -2.62 18.86
C ILE A 199 -8.37 -1.75 19.37
N ALA A 200 -7.79 -2.12 20.51
CA ALA A 200 -6.64 -1.40 21.05
C ALA A 200 -5.40 -1.59 20.14
N ASN A 201 -4.80 -0.48 19.70
CA ASN A 201 -3.55 -0.47 18.91
C ASN A 201 -3.59 -1.39 17.68
N SER A 202 -4.71 -1.42 16.96
CA SER A 202 -4.92 -2.27 15.77
C SER A 202 -4.75 -3.78 16.04
N GLN A 203 -4.76 -4.23 17.30
CA GLN A 203 -4.59 -5.65 17.68
C GLN A 203 -5.91 -6.41 17.54
N CYS A 204 -6.05 -7.17 16.46
CA CYS A 204 -7.23 -7.99 16.17
C CYS A 204 -6.81 -9.40 15.72
N PRO A 205 -6.39 -10.29 16.64
CA PRO A 205 -5.78 -11.57 16.27
C PRO A 205 -6.66 -12.42 15.35
N ALA A 206 -6.03 -13.09 14.40
CA ALA A 206 -6.70 -14.06 13.52
C ALA A 206 -7.25 -15.25 14.32
N ALA A 207 -8.22 -15.97 13.73
CA ALA A 207 -8.69 -17.22 14.31
C ALA A 207 -7.55 -18.25 14.41
N SER A 208 -7.59 -19.12 15.44
CA SER A 208 -6.58 -20.18 15.61
C SER A 208 -6.54 -21.19 14.46
N SER A 209 -7.57 -21.22 13.62
CA SER A 209 -7.68 -22.03 12.40
C SER A 209 -7.17 -21.31 11.15
N ALA A 210 -6.66 -20.08 11.25
CA ALA A 210 -6.18 -19.33 10.10
C ALA A 210 -4.98 -20.04 9.45
N SER A 211 -5.01 -20.16 8.13
CA SER A 211 -3.91 -20.69 7.33
C SER A 211 -2.85 -19.63 7.06
N ASP A 212 -1.67 -20.08 6.66
CA ASP A 212 -0.59 -19.20 6.20
C ASP A 212 -1.04 -18.37 4.99
N ALA A 213 -0.52 -17.15 4.92
CA ALA A 213 -0.80 -16.15 3.90
C ALA A 213 0.48 -15.37 3.56
N SER A 214 0.38 -14.31 2.75
CA SER A 214 1.50 -13.47 2.32
C SER A 214 2.12 -12.66 3.46
N PHE A 215 1.32 -12.36 4.48
CA PHE A 215 1.69 -11.55 5.66
C PHE A 215 1.20 -12.17 6.97
N TYR A 216 0.92 -13.48 6.99
CA TYR A 216 0.52 -14.19 8.19
C TYR A 216 1.08 -15.61 8.17
N GLN A 217 1.62 -16.06 9.29
CA GLN A 217 2.09 -17.44 9.47
C GLN A 217 1.46 -18.00 10.73
N SER A 218 0.79 -19.14 10.61
CA SER A 218 0.15 -19.86 11.71
C SER A 218 1.15 -20.24 12.82
N ALA A 219 2.39 -20.58 12.45
CA ALA A 219 3.48 -20.83 13.40
C ALA A 219 3.84 -19.60 14.25
N CYS A 220 3.51 -18.41 13.76
CA CYS A 220 3.79 -17.11 14.36
C CYS A 220 2.57 -16.50 15.06
N ALA A 221 1.46 -17.23 15.21
CA ALA A 221 0.19 -16.70 15.73
C ALA A 221 0.24 -16.14 17.17
N ALA A 222 1.30 -16.43 17.93
CA ALA A 222 1.54 -15.87 19.25
C ALA A 222 2.10 -14.43 19.23
N LEU A 223 2.59 -13.96 18.08
CA LEU A 223 3.05 -12.59 17.92
C LEU A 223 1.87 -11.62 17.78
N PRO A 224 2.03 -10.36 18.20
CA PRO A 224 1.01 -9.35 17.96
C PRO A 224 0.85 -9.12 16.45
N VAL A 225 -0.39 -9.00 16.01
CA VAL A 225 -0.73 -8.65 14.62
C VAL A 225 -0.61 -7.14 14.42
N ASN A 226 -0.56 -6.67 13.17
CA ASN A 226 -0.66 -5.26 12.82
C ASN A 226 0.29 -4.37 13.64
N THR A 227 1.48 -4.89 13.92
CA THR A 227 2.52 -4.21 14.70
C THR A 227 3.74 -3.99 13.81
N PRO A 228 4.28 -2.77 13.73
CA PRO A 228 5.43 -2.51 12.87
C PRO A 228 6.66 -3.28 13.35
N PRO A 229 7.57 -3.68 12.43
CA PRO A 229 8.84 -4.27 12.81
C PRO A 229 9.63 -3.30 13.68
N LYS A 230 10.44 -3.85 14.58
CA LYS A 230 11.30 -3.05 15.46
C LYS A 230 12.65 -2.81 14.80
N LEU A 231 13.18 -1.59 14.93
CA LEU A 231 14.58 -1.34 14.61
C LEU A 231 15.48 -2.21 15.48
N ASN A 232 16.56 -2.72 14.88
CA ASN A 232 17.66 -3.29 15.64
C ASN A 232 18.30 -2.16 16.47
N GLY A 233 18.63 -2.40 17.74
CA GLY A 233 19.21 -1.38 18.63
C GLY A 233 20.55 -0.81 18.17
N GLN A 234 21.17 -1.39 17.14
CA GLN A 234 22.39 -0.90 16.50
C GLN A 234 22.12 -0.03 15.26
N ASP A 235 20.92 -0.08 14.70
CA ASP A 235 20.58 0.62 13.45
C ASP A 235 19.83 1.93 13.74
N SER A 236 20.20 3.01 13.05
CA SER A 236 19.50 4.31 13.13
C SER A 236 18.30 4.43 12.17
N ALA A 237 18.13 3.44 11.30
CA ALA A 237 17.09 3.35 10.27
C ALA A 237 16.91 1.88 9.84
N PHE A 238 15.85 1.55 9.10
CA PHE A 238 15.73 0.23 8.47
C PHE A 238 16.69 0.14 7.27
N ILE A 239 17.46 -0.95 7.21
CA ILE A 239 18.55 -1.18 6.26
C ILE A 239 18.28 -2.45 5.43
N TRP A 240 18.60 -2.41 4.15
CA TRP A 240 18.51 -3.57 3.25
C TRP A 240 19.69 -4.51 3.46
N GLU A 241 19.41 -5.81 3.57
CA GLU A 241 20.44 -6.83 3.40
C GLU A 241 20.97 -6.83 1.97
N ARG A 242 22.23 -7.24 1.78
CA ARG A 242 22.83 -7.34 0.44
C ARG A 242 22.18 -8.45 -0.40
N GLN A 243 21.65 -9.48 0.25
CA GLN A 243 21.04 -10.65 -0.39
C GLN A 243 19.67 -10.89 0.21
N PRO A 244 18.73 -11.46 -0.57
CA PRO A 244 17.44 -11.83 -0.03
C PRO A 244 17.59 -12.89 1.07
N PRO A 245 16.71 -12.88 2.07
CA PRO A 245 15.59 -11.96 2.20
C PRO A 245 16.02 -10.59 2.73
N TYR A 246 15.57 -9.55 2.05
CA TYR A 246 16.15 -8.21 2.18
C TYR A 246 15.86 -7.50 3.51
N ALA A 247 14.85 -7.99 4.26
CA ALA A 247 14.48 -7.51 5.59
C ALA A 247 14.93 -8.46 6.71
N GLY A 248 15.83 -9.41 6.42
CA GLY A 248 16.18 -10.52 7.32
C GLY A 248 16.56 -10.09 8.74
N ALA A 249 17.25 -8.96 8.91
CA ALA A 249 17.65 -8.45 10.22
C ALA A 249 16.50 -7.92 11.11
N TYR A 250 15.29 -7.77 10.56
CA TYR A 250 14.12 -7.25 11.26
C TYR A 250 13.02 -8.31 11.43
N LEU A 251 13.33 -9.57 11.12
CA LEU A 251 12.46 -10.70 11.46
C LEU A 251 12.43 -10.90 12.97
N THR A 252 11.30 -11.38 13.46
CA THR A 252 11.08 -11.64 14.88
C THR A 252 10.75 -13.11 15.09
N THR A 253 10.95 -13.60 16.32
CA THR A 253 10.45 -14.91 16.74
C THR A 253 9.45 -14.73 17.87
N PRO A 254 8.50 -15.67 18.08
CA PRO A 254 7.58 -15.61 19.21
C PRO A 254 8.28 -15.53 20.58
N GLN A 255 9.53 -16.01 20.67
CA GLN A 255 10.34 -16.01 21.90
C GLN A 255 11.37 -14.87 21.96
N GLY A 256 11.41 -13.96 20.98
CA GLY A 256 12.35 -12.84 20.94
C GLY A 256 13.83 -13.21 20.72
N ALA A 257 14.10 -14.45 20.32
CA ALA A 257 15.43 -14.89 19.88
C ALA A 257 15.78 -14.31 18.51
N ALA A 258 17.08 -14.11 18.27
CA ALA A 258 17.60 -13.84 16.94
C ALA A 258 17.25 -15.00 16.01
N CYS A 259 16.91 -14.69 14.77
CA CYS A 259 16.55 -15.71 13.78
C CYS A 259 17.03 -15.27 12.40
N SER A 260 17.25 -16.24 11.51
CA SER A 260 17.69 -15.97 10.14
C SER A 260 16.61 -16.32 9.13
N ALA A 261 16.61 -15.60 8.02
CA ALA A 261 16.00 -15.97 6.75
C ALA A 261 15.80 -17.50 6.54
N GLY A 262 14.55 -17.97 6.48
CA GLY A 262 14.24 -19.39 6.23
C GLY A 262 14.19 -20.27 7.48
N ASP A 263 14.48 -19.74 8.68
CA ASP A 263 14.08 -20.41 9.93
C ASP A 263 12.56 -20.46 10.01
N ALA A 264 12.01 -21.65 10.26
CA ALA A 264 10.55 -21.85 10.36
C ALA A 264 9.88 -21.06 11.50
N ASN A 265 10.68 -20.48 12.42
CA ASN A 265 10.21 -19.67 13.53
C ASN A 265 10.48 -18.17 13.31
N CYS A 266 11.14 -17.78 12.22
CA CYS A 266 11.31 -16.39 11.81
C CYS A 266 10.02 -15.88 11.17
N CYS A 267 9.49 -14.82 11.75
CA CYS A 267 8.24 -14.22 11.34
C CYS A 267 8.53 -12.83 10.78
N GLY A 268 8.00 -12.57 9.58
CA GLY A 268 7.76 -11.21 9.13
C GLY A 268 6.64 -10.55 9.95
N THR A 269 6.13 -9.43 9.47
CA THR A 269 4.98 -8.78 10.10
C THR A 269 3.78 -9.73 10.06
N GLN A 270 3.12 -9.93 11.21
CA GLN A 270 1.84 -10.63 11.25
C GLN A 270 0.72 -9.63 10.97
N VAL A 271 -0.12 -9.92 9.99
CA VAL A 271 -1.25 -9.08 9.57
C VAL A 271 -2.55 -9.85 9.73
N SER A 272 -3.59 -9.14 10.17
CA SER A 272 -4.97 -9.61 10.11
C SER A 272 -5.91 -8.45 9.80
N HIS A 273 -7.01 -8.73 9.13
CA HIS A 273 -8.03 -7.71 8.87
C HIS A 273 -8.95 -7.55 10.07
N CYS A 274 -8.97 -6.36 10.68
CA CYS A 274 -9.81 -6.07 11.83
C CYS A 274 -11.27 -5.82 11.46
N TRP A 275 -11.56 -5.56 10.19
CA TRP A 275 -12.90 -5.24 9.69
C TRP A 275 -13.33 -6.27 8.66
N ALA A 276 -14.57 -6.71 8.75
CA ALA A 276 -15.22 -7.47 7.71
C ALA A 276 -15.45 -6.58 6.48
N VAL A 277 -15.61 -7.23 5.31
CA VAL A 277 -16.06 -6.57 4.09
C VAL A 277 -17.59 -6.53 4.09
N TYR A 278 -18.19 -5.42 3.68
CA TYR A 278 -19.65 -5.29 3.53
C TYR A 278 -20.25 -6.46 2.75
N ASP A 279 -21.39 -7.00 3.20
CA ASP A 279 -22.05 -8.14 2.55
C ASP A 279 -22.33 -7.93 1.06
N LEU A 280 -22.77 -6.72 0.68
CA LEU A 280 -23.00 -6.38 -0.73
C LEU A 280 -21.70 -6.34 -1.53
N THR A 281 -20.60 -5.87 -0.92
CA THR A 281 -19.27 -5.90 -1.52
C THR A 281 -18.76 -7.33 -1.66
N GLN A 282 -19.02 -8.21 -0.69
CA GLN A 282 -18.70 -9.64 -0.80
C GLN A 282 -19.47 -10.32 -1.94
N GLN A 283 -20.76 -10.03 -2.10
CA GLN A 283 -21.57 -10.54 -3.22
C GLN A 283 -21.04 -10.02 -4.58
N LEU A 284 -20.67 -8.74 -4.64
CA LEU A 284 -20.05 -8.14 -5.82
C LEU A 284 -18.71 -8.83 -6.16
N ASN A 285 -17.86 -9.04 -5.15
CA ASN A 285 -16.59 -9.76 -5.30
C ASN A 285 -16.81 -11.16 -5.84
N ALA A 286 -17.74 -11.94 -5.28
CA ALA A 286 -18.03 -13.29 -5.74
C ALA A 286 -18.47 -13.32 -7.22
N SER A 287 -19.30 -12.38 -7.64
CA SER A 287 -19.75 -12.25 -9.04
C SER A 287 -18.57 -11.94 -9.97
N TRP A 288 -17.73 -10.95 -9.63
CA TRP A 288 -16.59 -10.57 -10.46
C TRP A 288 -15.51 -11.63 -10.50
N GLN A 289 -15.15 -12.22 -9.36
CA GLN A 289 -14.16 -13.31 -9.31
C GLN A 289 -14.61 -14.51 -10.15
N THR A 290 -15.91 -14.83 -10.15
CA THR A 290 -16.47 -15.88 -11.02
C THR A 290 -16.27 -15.55 -12.50
N GLN A 291 -16.59 -14.32 -12.92
CA GLN A 291 -16.44 -13.88 -14.31
C GLN A 291 -14.97 -13.78 -14.74
N LEU A 292 -14.10 -13.25 -13.88
CA LEU A 292 -12.66 -13.13 -14.11
C LEU A 292 -12.00 -14.51 -14.20
N LYS A 293 -12.43 -15.46 -13.37
CA LYS A 293 -11.97 -16.85 -13.44
C LYS A 293 -12.39 -17.53 -14.75
N ALA A 294 -13.58 -17.23 -15.26
CA ALA A 294 -14.06 -17.80 -16.53
C ALA A 294 -13.22 -17.38 -17.75
N ILE A 295 -12.45 -16.29 -17.64
CA ILE A 295 -11.51 -15.82 -18.66
C ILE A 295 -10.04 -16.00 -18.26
N ASP A 296 -9.77 -16.84 -17.24
CA ASP A 296 -8.43 -17.12 -16.71
C ASP A 296 -7.64 -15.85 -16.31
N SER A 297 -8.34 -14.85 -15.80
CA SER A 297 -7.73 -13.60 -15.33
C SER A 297 -7.18 -13.76 -13.92
N VAL A 298 -5.92 -13.35 -13.72
CA VAL A 298 -5.26 -13.30 -12.39
C VAL A 298 -6.04 -12.43 -11.41
N PHE A 299 -6.83 -11.47 -11.90
CA PHE A 299 -7.67 -10.60 -11.06
C PHE A 299 -8.80 -11.35 -10.33
N ALA A 300 -9.08 -12.60 -10.70
CA ALA A 300 -9.95 -13.47 -9.89
C ALA A 300 -9.39 -13.75 -8.49
N ASN A 301 -8.11 -13.50 -8.26
CA ASN A 301 -7.42 -13.67 -6.97
C ASN A 301 -7.37 -12.38 -6.14
N TYR A 302 -8.15 -11.38 -6.54
CA TYR A 302 -8.23 -10.10 -5.87
C TYR A 302 -9.67 -9.81 -5.48
N TYR A 303 -9.87 -8.98 -4.47
CA TYR A 303 -11.19 -8.58 -4.00
C TYR A 303 -11.19 -7.11 -3.60
N LEU A 304 -12.34 -6.47 -3.76
CA LEU A 304 -12.63 -5.13 -3.28
C LEU A 304 -12.86 -5.19 -1.76
N ILE A 305 -12.07 -4.45 -1.00
CA ILE A 305 -12.33 -4.17 0.42
C ILE A 305 -13.55 -3.25 0.53
N GLY A 306 -13.56 -2.20 -0.28
CA GLY A 306 -14.71 -1.33 -0.48
C GLY A 306 -14.31 -0.02 -1.15
N THR A 307 -15.30 0.87 -1.25
CA THR A 307 -15.17 2.15 -1.96
C THR A 307 -15.68 3.27 -1.06
N ASN A 308 -14.82 4.26 -0.75
CA ASN A 308 -15.24 5.47 -0.06
C ASN A 308 -15.70 6.51 -1.09
N TRP A 309 -16.74 7.25 -0.72
CA TRP A 309 -17.10 8.53 -1.30
C TRP A 309 -17.50 9.51 -0.19
N GLY A 310 -17.77 10.77 -0.51
CA GLY A 310 -18.39 11.69 0.45
C GLY A 310 -17.43 12.38 1.43
N ALA A 311 -16.14 12.02 1.44
CA ALA A 311 -15.14 12.70 2.25
C ALA A 311 -15.03 14.18 1.82
N THR A 312 -15.07 15.10 2.78
CA THR A 312 -14.68 16.49 2.52
C THR A 312 -13.27 16.54 1.93
N ILE A 313 -13.10 17.30 0.83
CA ILE A 313 -11.85 17.44 0.07
C ILE A 313 -10.70 17.94 0.96
N GLU A 314 -11.03 18.75 1.98
CA GLU A 314 -10.08 19.23 2.98
C GLU A 314 -10.29 18.43 4.28
N PRO A 315 -9.31 17.62 4.72
CA PRO A 315 -9.34 17.06 6.06
C PRO A 315 -9.14 18.17 7.10
N GLU A 316 -10.01 18.25 8.12
CA GLU A 316 -9.71 19.09 9.27
C GLU A 316 -8.52 18.47 10.04
N LEU A 317 -7.42 19.22 10.16
CA LEU A 317 -6.23 18.79 10.90
C LEU A 317 -6.61 18.27 12.30
N GLY A 318 -6.31 17.00 12.57
CA GLY A 318 -6.53 16.36 13.86
C GLY A 318 -7.94 15.82 14.10
N LYS A 319 -8.82 15.77 13.09
CA LYS A 319 -10.11 15.09 13.17
C LYS A 319 -10.20 13.96 12.14
N PHE A 320 -10.72 12.81 12.58
CA PHE A 320 -11.16 11.75 11.68
C PHE A 320 -12.33 12.26 10.84
N ASN A 321 -12.26 12.07 9.52
CA ASN A 321 -13.34 12.43 8.61
C ASN A 321 -14.38 11.29 8.56
N ASP A 322 -15.39 11.38 9.42
CA ASP A 322 -16.53 10.46 9.49
C ASP A 322 -17.59 10.72 8.40
N ALA A 323 -17.40 11.73 7.55
CA ALA A 323 -18.29 12.01 6.43
C ALA A 323 -18.07 11.07 5.23
N SER A 324 -16.96 10.33 5.23
CA SER A 324 -16.73 9.28 4.24
C SER A 324 -17.64 8.08 4.51
N VAL A 325 -18.19 7.50 3.45
CA VAL A 325 -19.01 6.29 3.54
C VAL A 325 -18.33 5.19 2.74
N PRO A 326 -17.91 4.08 3.37
CA PRO A 326 -17.88 3.85 4.82
C PRO A 326 -16.81 4.69 5.56
N ALA A 327 -16.91 4.82 6.88
CA ALA A 327 -15.97 5.62 7.68
C ALA A 327 -14.63 4.90 7.94
N PHE A 328 -14.64 3.56 7.96
CA PHE A 328 -13.46 2.73 8.18
C PHE A 328 -13.28 1.75 7.03
N MET A 329 -12.15 1.86 6.33
CA MET A 329 -11.62 0.84 5.45
C MET A 329 -10.12 0.83 5.61
N ALA A 330 -9.58 -0.34 5.94
CA ALA A 330 -8.15 -0.52 6.08
C ALA A 330 -7.69 -1.68 5.21
N ASN A 331 -6.82 -1.36 4.26
CA ASN A 331 -6.07 -2.28 3.47
C ASN A 331 -4.95 -2.87 4.34
N GLY A 332 -4.93 -4.19 4.47
CA GLY A 332 -3.96 -4.94 5.27
C GLY A 332 -2.51 -4.74 4.87
N THR A 333 -2.21 -4.14 3.71
CA THR A 333 -0.83 -3.84 3.26
C THR A 333 -0.46 -2.36 3.26
N MET A 334 -1.42 -1.43 3.21
CA MET A 334 -1.15 0.02 3.12
C MET A 334 -1.58 0.78 4.39
N GLU A 335 -2.52 0.23 5.16
CA GLU A 335 -3.06 0.77 6.41
C GLU A 335 -2.91 -0.24 7.55
N THR A 336 -1.93 -1.15 7.46
CA THR A 336 -1.73 -2.27 8.40
C THR A 336 -1.72 -1.83 9.86
N TYR A 337 -1.11 -0.68 10.16
CA TYR A 337 -0.88 -0.21 11.53
C TYR A 337 -1.95 0.73 12.07
N VAL A 338 -2.92 1.15 11.23
CA VAL A 338 -4.00 2.09 11.58
C VAL A 338 -5.38 1.53 11.28
N GLN A 339 -5.54 0.21 11.40
CA GLN A 339 -6.85 -0.41 11.17
C GLN A 339 -7.93 0.04 12.17
N ALA A 340 -7.57 0.59 13.33
CA ALA A 340 -8.50 1.12 14.32
C ALA A 340 -8.67 2.66 14.29
N GLY A 341 -8.12 3.34 13.28
CA GLY A 341 -7.96 4.79 13.27
C GLY A 341 -6.59 5.22 13.81
#